data_AF-A0A263E1S8-F1
#
_entry.id   AF-A0A263E1S8-F1
#
_cell.length_a   1.000
_cell.length_b   1.000
_cell.length_c   1.000
_cell.angle_alpha   90.00
_cell.angle_beta   90.00
_cell.angle_gamma   90.00
#
_symmetry.space_group_name_H-M   'P 1'
#
loop_
_entity.id
_entity.type
_entity.pdbx_description
1 polymer ?
#
loop_
_entity_poly.entity_id
_entity_poly.type
_entity_poly.pdbx_seq_one_letter_code
_entity_poly.pdbx_strand_id
1 'polypeptide(L)'
;MVAPPPLPPRLTQVRTVVLVGTTLWLLAAAALLVAAWAGLRPLDIWFTTCLAGALLGGIGWAIFTWQRAAARRGSRTAQQGLE
;
A
#
# COMPACT_ATOMS: atom_id res chain seq x y z
N MET A 1 13.32 8.72 -32.94
CA MET A 1 12.04 8.49 -32.26
C MET A 1 11.99 9.43 -31.07
N VAL A 2 10.98 10.28 -30.94
CA VAL A 2 10.86 11.19 -29.78
C VAL A 2 10.45 10.35 -28.57
N ALA A 3 11.24 10.40 -27.50
CA ALA A 3 10.89 9.71 -26.27
C ALA A 3 9.67 10.39 -25.61
N PRO A 4 8.68 9.63 -25.12
CA PRO A 4 7.54 10.20 -24.43
C PRO A 4 7.98 10.93 -23.14
N PRO A 5 7.25 11.97 -22.72
CA PRO A 5 7.57 12.70 -21.50
C PRO A 5 7.55 11.76 -20.28
N PRO A 6 8.43 11.98 -19.30
CA PRO A 6 8.48 11.15 -18.10
C PRO A 6 7.19 11.27 -17.29
N LEU A 7 6.74 10.16 -16.71
CA LEU A 7 5.55 10.14 -15.88
C LEU A 7 5.75 10.96 -14.59
N PRO A 8 4.68 11.60 -14.08
CA PRO A 8 4.76 12.40 -12.87
C PRO A 8 5.15 11.51 -11.67
N PRO A 9 6.29 11.79 -11.00
CA PRO A 9 6.86 10.89 -9.99
C PRO A 9 5.95 10.68 -8.77
N ARG A 10 5.07 11.64 -8.50
CA ARG A 10 4.10 11.54 -7.39
C ARG A 10 3.10 10.40 -7.56
N LEU A 11 2.72 10.10 -8.80
CA LEU A 11 1.71 9.09 -9.12
C LEU A 11 2.31 7.71 -9.43
N THR A 12 3.61 7.66 -9.75
CA THR A 12 4.30 6.42 -10.15
C THR A 12 5.17 5.83 -9.06
N GLN A 13 5.51 6.59 -8.01
CA GLN A 13 6.27 6.06 -6.89
C GLN A 13 5.46 5.01 -6.11
N VAL A 14 5.98 3.79 -6.07
CA VAL A 14 5.41 2.65 -5.32
C VAL A 14 5.09 3.04 -3.88
N ARG A 15 6.00 3.76 -3.22
CA ARG A 15 5.79 4.24 -1.84
C ARG A 15 4.54 5.08 -1.70
N THR A 16 4.29 6.00 -2.63
CA THR A 16 3.12 6.88 -2.57
C THR A 16 1.84 6.07 -2.74
N VAL A 17 1.79 5.21 -3.76
CA VAL A 17 0.61 4.40 -4.07
C VAL A 17 0.25 3.45 -2.93
N VAL A 18 1.24 2.69 -2.43
CA VAL A 18 1.04 1.74 -1.34
C VAL A 18 0.61 2.47 -0.07
N LEU A 19 1.30 3.55 0.31
CA LEU A 19 1.00 4.27 1.55
C LEU A 19 -0.40 4.90 1.50
N VAL A 20 -0.79 5.52 0.39
CA VAL A 20 -2.14 6.08 0.21
C VAL A 20 -3.19 4.97 0.25
N GLY A 21 -3.03 3.91 -0.53
CA GLY A 21 -3.99 2.81 -0.59
C GLY A 21 -4.17 2.10 0.76
N THR A 22 -3.07 1.76 1.44
CA THR A 22 -3.11 1.15 2.77
C THR A 22 -3.75 2.08 3.81
N THR A 23 -3.45 3.38 3.76
CA THR A 23 -4.06 4.37 4.67
C THR A 23 -5.57 4.47 4.44
N LEU A 24 -6.03 4.49 3.19
CA LEU A 24 -7.45 4.52 2.87
C LEU A 24 -8.19 3.29 3.41
N TRP A 25 -7.60 2.10 3.28
CA TRP A 25 -8.18 0.88 3.87
C TRP A 25 -8.26 0.94 5.40
N LEU A 26 -7.23 1.46 6.06
CA LEU A 26 -7.23 1.64 7.53
C LEU A 26 -8.28 2.67 7.98
N LEU A 27 -8.39 3.80 7.26
CA LEU A 27 -9.40 4.82 7.55
C LEU A 27 -10.82 4.28 7.36
N ALA A 28 -11.05 3.50 6.30
CA ALA A 28 -12.33 2.83 6.08
C ALA A 28 -12.64 1.82 7.19
N ALA A 29 -11.68 0.98 7.58
CA ALA A 29 -11.86 0.05 8.70
C ALA A 29 -12.18 0.79 10.01
N ALA A 30 -11.48 1.89 10.30
CA ALA A 30 -11.73 2.72 11.48
C ALA A 30 -13.12 3.34 11.46
N ALA A 31 -13.56 3.88 10.32
CA ALA A 31 -14.90 4.43 10.17
C ALA A 31 -16.00 3.36 10.39
N LEU A 32 -15.80 2.16 9.85
CA LEU A 32 -16.73 1.03 10.04
C LEU A 32 -16.75 0.57 11.50
N LEU A 33 -15.60 0.58 12.18
CA LEU A 33 -15.50 0.25 13.61
C LEU A 33 -16.24 1.27 14.47
N VAL A 34 -16.06 2.57 14.21
CA VAL A 34 -16.78 3.65 14.89
C VAL A 34 -18.29 3.52 14.67
N ALA A 35 -18.72 3.27 13.43
CA ALA A 35 -20.14 3.08 13.11
C ALA A 35 -20.74 1.87 13.84
N ALA A 36 -19.98 0.79 13.99
CA ALA A 36 -20.41 -0.38 14.74
C ALA A 36 -20.49 -0.12 16.25
N TRP A 37 -19.52 0.60 16.80
CA TRP A 37 -19.53 1.00 18.20
C TRP A 37 -20.69 1.95 18.53
N ALA A 38 -21.07 2.82 17.58
CA ALA A 38 -22.24 3.68 17.68
C ALA A 38 -23.59 2.96 17.44
N GLY A 39 -23.58 1.64 17.19
CA GLY A 39 -24.79 0.85 16.95
C GLY A 39 -25.47 1.10 15.59
N LEU A 40 -24.81 1.80 14.66
CA LEU A 40 -25.38 2.13 13.35
C LEU A 40 -25.41 0.95 12.38
N ARG A 41 -24.49 -0.01 12.55
CA ARG A 41 -24.33 -1.19 11.67
C ARG A 41 -23.43 -2.26 12.31
N PRO A 42 -23.54 -3.55 11.94
CA PRO A 42 -22.60 -4.57 12.41
C PRO A 42 -21.24 -4.51 11.70
N LEU A 43 -20.22 -5.15 12.28
CA LEU A 43 -18.98 -5.47 11.56
C LEU A 43 -19.25 -6.68 10.66
N ASP A 44 -19.14 -6.47 9.35
CA ASP A 44 -19.48 -7.45 8.32
C ASP A 44 -18.34 -7.56 7.29
N ILE A 45 -18.67 -8.08 6.10
CA ILE A 45 -17.71 -8.30 5.01
C ILE A 45 -16.95 -7.02 4.62
N TRP A 46 -17.55 -5.83 4.75
CA TRP A 46 -16.87 -4.59 4.40
C TRP A 46 -15.70 -4.32 5.34
N PHE A 47 -15.87 -4.59 6.62
CA PHE A 47 -14.81 -4.40 7.62
C PHE A 47 -13.66 -5.38 7.40
N THR A 48 -13.96 -6.67 7.22
CA THR A 48 -12.92 -7.68 6.98
C THR A 48 -12.21 -7.47 5.64
N THR A 49 -12.91 -6.97 4.62
CA THR A 49 -12.29 -6.54 3.35
C THR A 49 -11.32 -5.39 3.56
N CYS A 50 -11.69 -4.40 4.38
CA CYS A 50 -10.77 -3.30 4.71
C CYS A 50 -9.52 -3.77 5.45
N LEU A 51 -9.68 -4.70 6.40
CA LEU A 51 -8.55 -5.31 7.09
C LEU A 51 -7.67 -6.11 6.13
N ALA A 52 -8.25 -6.89 5.21
CA ALA A 52 -7.51 -7.62 4.20
C ALA A 52 -6.72 -6.67 3.28
N GLY A 53 -7.33 -5.58 2.83
CA GLY A 53 -6.66 -4.56 2.02
C GLY A 53 -5.49 -3.89 2.76
N ALA A 54 -5.68 -3.54 4.03
CA ALA A 54 -4.62 -2.99 4.87
C ALA A 54 -3.47 -4.00 5.09
N LEU A 55 -3.80 -5.26 5.36
CA LEU A 55 -2.83 -6.35 5.54
C LEU A 55 -2.01 -6.58 4.27
N LEU A 56 -2.67 -6.72 3.11
CA LEU A 56 -2.02 -6.91 1.82
C LEU A 56 -1.11 -5.71 1.48
N GLY A 57 -1.56 -4.49 1.75
CA GLY A 57 -0.74 -3.29 1.60
C GLY A 57 0.51 -3.31 2.49
N GLY A 58 0.37 -3.72 3.76
CA GLY A 58 1.49 -3.90 4.69
C GLY A 58 2.49 -4.96 4.22
N ILE A 59 2.01 -6.09 3.71
CA ILE A 59 2.85 -7.15 3.13
C ILE A 59 3.61 -6.62 1.91
N GLY A 60 2.92 -5.95 0.99
CA GLY A 60 3.54 -5.34 -0.18
C GLY A 60 4.63 -4.32 0.19
N TRP A 61 4.38 -3.50 1.21
CA TRP A 61 5.36 -2.54 1.74
C TRP A 61 6.58 -3.24 2.37
N ALA A 62 6.36 -4.29 3.15
CA ALA A 62 7.44 -5.07 3.76
C ALA A 62 8.34 -5.69 2.67
N ILE A 63 7.75 -6.27 1.62
CA ILE A 63 8.49 -6.82 0.49
C ILE A 63 9.28 -5.71 -0.23
N PHE A 64 8.65 -4.58 -0.52
CA PHE A 64 9.32 -3.45 -1.18
C PHE A 64 10.54 -2.95 -0.38
N THR A 65 10.38 -2.74 0.93
CA THR A 65 11.48 -2.27 1.78
C THR A 65 12.61 -3.30 1.90
N TRP A 66 12.27 -4.59 1.96
CA TRP A 66 13.23 -5.68 1.95
C TRP A 66 14.02 -5.74 0.63
N GLN A 67 13.32 -5.64 -0.51
CA GLN A 67 13.93 -5.60 -1.84
C GLN A 67 14.83 -4.38 -2.00
N ARG A 68 14.39 -3.19 -1.56
CA ARG A 68 15.19 -1.97 -1.59
C ARG A 68 16.46 -2.10 -0.75
N ALA A 69 16.36 -2.74 0.42
CA ALA A 69 17.53 -3.02 1.25
C ALA A 69 18.46 -4.06 0.62
N ALA A 70 17.92 -5.08 -0.07
CA ALA A 70 18.71 -6.08 -0.80
C ALA A 70 19.44 -5.47 -2.00
N ALA A 71 18.80 -4.54 -2.73
CA ALA A 71 19.40 -3.80 -3.83
C ALA A 71 20.58 -2.95 -3.35
N ARG A 72 20.42 -2.22 -2.23
CA ARG A 72 21.52 -1.46 -1.61
C ARG A 72 22.70 -2.32 -1.15
N ARG A 73 22.46 -3.61 -0.86
CA ARG A 73 23.52 -4.58 -0.50
C ARG A 73 24.15 -5.29 -1.71
N GLY A 74 23.70 -5.01 -2.93
CA GLY A 74 24.23 -5.64 -4.14
C GLY A 74 23.79 -7.10 -4.33
N SER A 75 22.64 -7.51 -3.78
CA SER A 75 22.12 -8.87 -4.00
C SER A 75 21.83 -9.12 -5.49
N ARG A 76 22.33 -10.23 -6.04
CA ARG A 76 22.12 -10.62 -7.45
C ARG A 76 20.65 -10.78 -7.84
N THR A 77 19.77 -11.06 -6.87
CA THR A 77 18.33 -11.27 -7.10
C THR A 77 17.46 -10.04 -6.77
N ALA A 78 18.07 -8.91 -6.40
CA ALA A 78 17.31 -7.71 -6.06
C ALA A 78 16.73 -7.05 -7.32
N GLN A 79 15.52 -6.48 -7.19
CA GLN A 79 14.95 -5.61 -8.22
C GLN A 79 15.81 -4.36 -8.43
N GLN A 80 16.03 -3.99 -9.70
CA GLN A 80 16.68 -2.74 -10.12
C GLN A 80 15.63 -1.63 -10.29
N GLY A 81 16.01 -0.35 -10.17
CA GLY A 81 15.06 0.76 -10.32
C GLY A 81 14.25 1.06 -9.05
N LEU A 82 14.70 0.63 -7.86
CA LEU A 82 14.05 0.88 -6.57
C LEU A 82 14.57 2.16 -5.86
N GLU A 83 15.34 2.98 -6.59
CA GLU A 83 15.84 4.29 -6.14
C GLU A 83 14.72 5.31 -5.90
#